data_AF-A0A1F3B352-F1
#
_entry.id   AF-A0A1F3B352-F1
#
_cell.length_a   1.000
_cell.length_b   1.000
_cell.length_c   1.000
_cell.angle_alpha   90.00
_cell.angle_beta   90.00
_cell.angle_gamma   90.00
#
_symmetry.space_group_name_H-M   'P 1'
#
loop_
_entity.id
_entity.type
_entity.pdbx_description
1 polymer ?
#
loop_
_entity_poly.entity_id
_entity_poly.type
_entity_poly.pdbx_seq_one_letter_code
_entity_poly.pdbx_strand_id
1 'polypeptide(L)'
;MTELDFDVLYADASARARDRDGLERFVQRAEEGAERLGHRLYQGIARRARGVLLLLDGQPEPARGRLDQALAVFESMGTRWQIGLTLAERAAADTALGDLASARADWQRALASFEAIGARPAAERARQDLAALG
;
A
#
# COMPACT_ATOMS: atom_id res chain seq x y z
N MET A 1 -17.62 2.71 15.93
CA MET A 1 -16.79 1.84 15.07
C MET A 1 -17.73 0.86 14.41
N THR A 2 -17.92 0.99 13.10
CA THR A 2 -18.75 0.10 12.29
C THR A 2 -18.00 -1.20 11.97
N GLU A 3 -18.70 -2.21 11.44
CA GLU A 3 -18.04 -3.43 10.94
C GLU A 3 -17.03 -3.10 9.83
N LEU A 4 -17.35 -2.14 8.95
CA LEU A 4 -16.43 -1.69 7.91
C LEU A 4 -15.19 -1.01 8.50
N ASP A 5 -15.36 -0.13 9.49
CA ASP A 5 -14.22 0.54 10.15
C ASP A 5 -13.26 -0.51 10.74
N PHE A 6 -13.83 -1.56 11.34
CA PHE A 6 -13.08 -2.68 11.89
C PHE A 6 -12.35 -3.45 10.79
N ASP A 7 -13.03 -3.89 9.74
CA ASP A 7 -12.39 -4.66 8.66
C ASP A 7 -11.29 -3.88 7.95
N VAL A 8 -11.48 -2.58 7.70
CA VAL A 8 -10.46 -1.71 7.08
C VAL A 8 -9.28 -1.51 8.02
N LEU A 9 -9.52 -1.27 9.31
CA LEU A 9 -8.47 -1.09 10.31
C LEU A 9 -7.59 -2.33 10.41
N TYR A 10 -8.19 -3.51 10.51
CA TYR A 10 -7.43 -4.76 10.62
C TYR A 10 -6.76 -5.14 9.30
N ALA A 11 -7.39 -4.90 8.14
CA ALA A 11 -6.72 -5.08 6.85
C ALA A 11 -5.48 -4.20 6.71
N ASP A 12 -5.54 -2.92 7.11
CA ASP A 12 -4.38 -2.02 7.08
C ASP A 12 -3.28 -2.45 8.07
N ALA A 13 -3.67 -2.80 9.29
CA ALA A 13 -2.74 -3.25 10.31
C ALA A 13 -2.02 -4.54 9.88
N SER A 14 -2.76 -5.53 9.39
CA SER A 14 -2.19 -6.79 8.90
C SER A 14 -1.31 -6.57 7.67
N ALA A 15 -1.66 -5.66 6.76
CA ALA A 15 -0.80 -5.29 5.64
C ALA A 15 0.56 -4.76 6.11
N ARG A 16 0.55 -3.81 7.05
CA ARG A 16 1.76 -3.21 7.61
C ARG A 16 2.61 -4.20 8.42
N ALA A 17 1.97 -5.19 9.04
CA ALA A 17 2.63 -6.24 9.81
C ALA A 17 3.09 -7.42 8.94
N ARG A 18 2.74 -7.45 7.64
CA ARG A 18 2.89 -8.64 6.77
C ARG A 18 2.21 -9.89 7.35
N ASP A 19 1.09 -9.69 8.04
CA ASP A 19 0.27 -10.75 8.64
C ASP A 19 -0.72 -11.30 7.60
N ARG A 20 -0.38 -12.46 7.03
CA ARG A 20 -1.15 -13.10 5.96
C ARG A 20 -2.54 -13.55 6.44
N ASP A 21 -2.63 -14.14 7.62
CA ASP A 21 -3.89 -14.68 8.17
C ASP A 21 -4.91 -13.55 8.40
N GLY A 22 -4.46 -12.42 8.94
CA GLY A 22 -5.29 -11.23 9.08
C GLY A 22 -5.73 -10.66 7.72
N LEU A 23 -4.81 -10.58 6.76
CA LEU A 23 -5.14 -10.10 5.41
C LEU A 23 -6.22 -10.98 4.73
N GLU A 24 -6.07 -12.30 4.78
CA GLU A 24 -7.05 -13.25 4.22
C GLU A 24 -8.43 -13.08 4.87
N ARG A 25 -8.47 -12.76 6.17
CA ARG A 25 -9.72 -12.59 6.92
C ARG A 25 -10.43 -11.26 6.69
N PHE A 26 -9.69 -10.18 6.45
CA PHE A 26 -10.24 -8.81 6.50
C PHE A 26 -10.32 -8.13 5.14
N VAL A 27 -9.40 -8.39 4.21
CA VAL A 27 -9.30 -7.61 2.96
C VAL A 27 -10.58 -7.71 2.13
N GLN A 28 -11.15 -8.90 1.96
CA GLN A 28 -12.36 -9.07 1.15
C GLN A 28 -13.53 -8.26 1.71
N ARG A 29 -13.78 -8.35 3.01
CA ARG A 29 -14.90 -7.65 3.66
C ARG A 29 -14.68 -6.14 3.67
N ALA A 30 -13.44 -5.69 3.84
CA ALA A 30 -13.07 -4.29 3.70
C ALA A 30 -13.33 -3.76 2.28
N GLU A 31 -12.96 -4.51 1.23
CA GLU A 31 -13.24 -4.14 -0.17
C GLU A 31 -14.74 -4.07 -0.44
N GLU A 32 -15.49 -5.11 -0.09
CA GLU A 32 -16.94 -5.19 -0.32
C GLU A 32 -17.69 -4.08 0.41
N GLY A 33 -17.38 -3.85 1.68
CA GLY A 33 -18.03 -2.82 2.47
C GLY A 33 -17.67 -1.41 2.01
N ALA A 34 -16.41 -1.17 1.65
CA ALA A 34 -15.98 0.13 1.11
C ALA A 34 -16.63 0.43 -0.24
N GLU A 35 -16.78 -0.57 -1.12
CA GLU A 35 -17.46 -0.43 -2.40
C GLU A 35 -18.96 -0.17 -2.22
N ARG A 36 -19.62 -0.98 -1.41
CA ARG A 36 -21.06 -0.85 -1.11
C ARG A 36 -21.44 0.53 -0.57
N LEU A 37 -20.56 1.14 0.21
CA LEU A 37 -20.79 2.47 0.80
C LEU A 37 -20.15 3.61 0.02
N GLY A 38 -19.46 3.34 -1.10
CA GLY A 38 -18.76 4.35 -1.90
C GLY A 38 -17.66 5.10 -1.14
N HIS A 39 -17.07 4.50 -0.10
CA HIS A 39 -16.14 5.19 0.80
C HIS A 39 -14.72 5.20 0.22
N ARG A 40 -14.39 6.23 -0.56
CA ARG A 40 -13.16 6.31 -1.38
C ARG A 40 -11.86 6.04 -0.61
N LEU A 41 -11.67 6.66 0.56
CA LEU A 41 -10.46 6.43 1.37
C LEU A 41 -10.31 4.94 1.75
N TYR A 42 -11.42 4.29 2.10
CA TYR A 42 -11.42 2.89 2.53
C TYR A 42 -11.22 1.96 1.34
N GLN A 43 -11.76 2.30 0.17
CA GLN A 43 -11.45 1.59 -1.07
C GLN A 43 -9.93 1.63 -1.35
N GLY A 44 -9.28 2.79 -1.17
CA GLY A 44 -7.82 2.92 -1.31
C GLY A 44 -7.05 2.02 -0.34
N ILE A 45 -7.43 2.04 0.95
CA ILE A 45 -6.77 1.22 1.98
C ILE A 45 -6.96 -0.27 1.70
N ALA A 46 -8.19 -0.70 1.41
CA ALA A 46 -8.51 -2.10 1.12
C ALA A 46 -7.78 -2.60 -0.14
N ARG A 47 -7.71 -1.79 -1.20
CA ARG A 47 -6.95 -2.12 -2.42
C ARG A 47 -5.46 -2.25 -2.15
N ARG A 48 -4.86 -1.36 -1.34
CA ARG A 48 -3.46 -1.53 -0.93
C ARG A 48 -3.27 -2.82 -0.15
N ALA A 49 -4.13 -3.12 0.82
CA ALA A 49 -4.05 -4.34 1.60
C ALA A 49 -4.18 -5.60 0.72
N ARG A 50 -5.05 -5.57 -0.31
CA ARG A 50 -5.10 -6.62 -1.34
C ARG A 50 -3.79 -6.74 -2.12
N GLY A 51 -3.18 -5.62 -2.51
CA GLY A 51 -1.88 -5.61 -3.16
C GLY A 51 -0.80 -6.27 -2.30
N VAL A 52 -0.78 -5.98 -1.00
CA VAL A 52 0.14 -6.61 -0.05
C VAL A 52 -0.09 -8.12 0.06
N LEU A 53 -1.34 -8.56 0.16
CA LEU A 53 -1.67 -10.00 0.20
C LEU A 53 -1.19 -10.71 -1.09
N LEU A 54 -1.42 -10.11 -2.25
CA LEU A 54 -0.94 -10.65 -3.53
C LEU A 54 0.60 -10.75 -3.59
N LEU A 55 1.33 -9.79 -3.02
CA LEU A 55 2.78 -9.88 -2.91
C LEU A 55 3.22 -11.04 -2.01
N LEU A 56 2.55 -11.23 -0.87
CA LEU A 56 2.83 -12.37 0.02
C LEU A 56 2.53 -13.71 -0.66
N ASP A 57 1.57 -13.72 -1.60
CA ASP A 57 1.22 -14.89 -2.41
C ASP A 57 2.12 -15.07 -3.65
N GLY A 58 3.16 -14.25 -3.81
CA GLY A 58 4.08 -14.35 -4.95
C GLY A 58 3.46 -13.90 -6.28
N GLN A 59 2.48 -13.00 -6.25
CA GLN A 59 1.77 -12.47 -7.42
C GLN A 59 2.04 -10.96 -7.60
N PRO A 60 3.26 -10.56 -8.03
CA PRO A 60 3.65 -9.16 -8.10
C PRO A 60 2.94 -8.37 -9.22
N GLU A 61 2.64 -8.95 -10.39
CA GLU A 61 1.90 -8.23 -11.44
C GLU A 61 0.45 -7.90 -11.01
N PRO A 62 -0.35 -8.86 -10.48
CA PRO A 62 -1.65 -8.55 -9.93
C PRO A 62 -1.58 -7.54 -8.76
N ALA A 63 -0.56 -7.65 -7.91
CA ALA A 63 -0.35 -6.72 -6.81
C ALA A 63 -0.16 -5.28 -7.31
N ARG A 64 0.70 -5.09 -8.31
CA ARG A 64 0.95 -3.78 -8.93
C ARG A 64 -0.34 -3.13 -9.41
N GLY A 65 -1.21 -3.89 -10.09
CA GLY A 65 -2.50 -3.37 -10.55
C GLY A 65 -3.42 -2.89 -9.41
N ARG A 66 -3.43 -3.59 -8.27
CA ARG A 66 -4.19 -3.16 -7.08
C ARG A 66 -3.59 -1.93 -6.43
N LEU A 67 -2.26 -1.83 -6.41
CA LEU A 67 -1.53 -0.70 -5.85
C LEU A 67 -1.68 0.56 -6.70
N ASP A 68 -1.75 0.43 -8.03
CA ASP A 68 -2.07 1.54 -8.93
C ASP A 68 -3.45 2.14 -8.64
N GLN A 69 -4.46 1.28 -8.45
CA GLN A 69 -5.81 1.72 -8.10
C GLN A 69 -5.87 2.40 -6.73
N ALA A 70 -5.11 1.91 -5.75
CA ALA A 70 -5.01 2.53 -4.43
C ALA A 70 -4.30 3.89 -4.52
N LEU A 71 -3.20 3.97 -5.28
CA LEU A 71 -2.42 5.18 -5.45
C LEU A 71 -3.24 6.29 -6.09
N ALA A 72 -4.01 5.99 -7.15
CA ALA A 72 -4.88 6.96 -7.81
C ALA A 72 -5.91 7.58 -6.86
N VAL A 73 -6.47 6.77 -5.94
CA VAL A 73 -7.36 7.27 -4.88
C VAL A 73 -6.61 8.24 -3.97
N PHE A 74 -5.47 7.83 -3.43
CA PHE A 74 -4.74 8.64 -2.46
C PHE A 74 -4.16 9.92 -3.05
N GLU A 75 -3.70 9.89 -4.30
CA GLU A 75 -3.26 11.08 -5.04
C GLU A 75 -4.41 12.07 -5.24
N SER A 76 -5.61 11.60 -5.62
CA SER A 76 -6.79 12.46 -5.77
C SER A 76 -7.23 13.13 -4.44
N MET A 77 -6.86 12.53 -3.31
CA MET A 77 -7.18 13.03 -1.97
C MET A 77 -6.00 13.77 -1.31
N GLY A 78 -4.82 13.78 -1.92
CA GLY A 78 -3.61 14.40 -1.35
C GLY A 78 -3.10 13.75 -0.06
N THR A 79 -3.41 12.48 0.20
CA THR A 79 -3.08 11.80 1.48
C THR A 79 -1.64 11.31 1.52
N ARG A 80 -0.69 12.22 1.75
CA ARG A 80 0.78 11.96 1.69
C ARG A 80 1.26 10.69 2.39
N TRP A 81 0.77 10.41 3.60
CA TRP A 81 1.12 9.19 4.32
C TRP A 81 0.70 7.93 3.55
N GLN A 82 -0.53 7.92 3.01
CA GLN A 82 -1.07 6.79 2.26
C GLN A 82 -0.40 6.64 0.90
N ILE A 83 -0.10 7.77 0.23
CA ILE A 83 0.69 7.80 -1.01
C ILE A 83 2.05 7.14 -0.77
N GLY A 84 2.79 7.57 0.25
CA GLY A 84 4.12 7.03 0.55
C GLY A 84 4.11 5.53 0.83
N LEU A 85 3.17 5.05 1.66
CA LEU A 85 3.01 3.62 1.94
C LEU A 85 2.65 2.82 0.67
N THR A 86 1.80 3.35 -0.20
CA THR A 86 1.37 2.63 -1.41
C THR A 86 2.49 2.57 -2.45
N LEU A 87 3.26 3.65 -2.60
CA LEU A 87 4.44 3.67 -3.46
C LEU A 87 5.51 2.69 -2.99
N ALA A 88 5.72 2.58 -1.68
CA ALA A 88 6.64 1.59 -1.09
C ALA A 88 6.25 0.15 -1.46
N GLU A 89 4.97 -0.19 -1.34
CA GLU A 89 4.49 -1.52 -1.74
C GLU A 89 4.59 -1.74 -3.25
N ARG A 90 4.33 -0.71 -4.07
CA ARG A 90 4.44 -0.83 -5.53
C ARG A 90 5.89 -0.98 -5.97
N ALA A 91 6.81 -0.27 -5.32
CA ALA A 91 8.24 -0.44 -5.53
C ALA A 91 8.70 -1.86 -5.17
N ALA A 92 8.15 -2.46 -4.11
CA ALA A 92 8.41 -3.86 -3.78
C ALA A 92 7.86 -4.82 -4.87
N ALA A 93 6.68 -4.54 -5.41
CA ALA A 93 6.14 -5.27 -6.56
C ALA A 93 7.06 -5.17 -7.79
N ASP A 94 7.43 -3.95 -8.19
CA ASP A 94 8.31 -3.72 -9.35
C ASP A 94 9.70 -4.34 -9.15
N THR A 95 10.21 -4.37 -7.92
CA THR A 95 11.47 -5.08 -7.60
C THR A 95 11.34 -6.57 -7.83
N ALA A 96 10.23 -7.19 -7.40
CA ALA A 96 9.96 -8.61 -7.64
C ALA A 96 9.76 -8.93 -9.13
N LEU A 97 9.33 -7.94 -9.93
CA LEU A 97 9.22 -8.03 -11.39
C LEU A 97 10.55 -7.80 -12.13
N GLY A 98 11.60 -7.36 -11.42
CA GLY A 98 12.87 -6.96 -12.02
C GLY A 98 12.86 -5.57 -12.66
N ASP A 99 11.78 -4.79 -12.53
CA ASP A 99 11.70 -3.40 -12.98
C ASP A 99 12.29 -2.44 -11.94
N LEU A 100 13.63 -2.50 -11.80
CA LEU A 100 14.36 -1.68 -10.82
C LEU A 100 14.29 -0.17 -11.11
N ALA A 101 13.97 0.22 -12.35
CA ALA A 101 13.81 1.61 -12.72
C ALA A 101 12.53 2.19 -12.11
N SER A 102 11.39 1.49 -12.30
CA SER A 102 10.12 1.87 -11.70
C SER A 102 10.19 1.79 -10.17
N ALA A 103 10.80 0.74 -9.62
CA ALA A 103 10.99 0.61 -8.16
C ALA A 103 11.79 1.78 -7.57
N ARG A 104 12.89 2.18 -8.22
CA ARG A 104 13.70 3.33 -7.77
C ARG A 104 12.89 4.63 -7.77
N ALA A 105 12.13 4.88 -8.84
CA ALA A 105 11.30 6.07 -8.94
C ALA A 105 10.23 6.12 -7.84
N ASP A 106 9.61 4.98 -7.54
CA ASP A 106 8.59 4.90 -6.50
C ASP A 106 9.15 5.06 -5.09
N TRP A 107 10.31 4.47 -4.78
CA TRP A 107 10.97 4.70 -3.50
C TRP A 107 11.36 6.17 -3.29
N GLN A 108 11.84 6.85 -4.33
CA GLN A 108 12.13 8.28 -4.27
C GLN A 108 10.87 9.12 -3.98
N ARG A 109 9.76 8.80 -4.65
CA ARG A 109 8.47 9.46 -4.41
C ARG A 109 7.89 9.13 -3.04
N ALA A 110 8.07 7.92 -2.54
CA ALA A 110 7.66 7.49 -1.21
C ALA A 110 8.43 8.27 -0.13
N LEU A 111 9.76 8.34 -0.27
CA LEU A 111 10.64 9.12 0.59
C LEU A 111 10.21 10.59 0.66
N ALA A 112 10.03 11.23 -0.49
CA ALA A 112 9.58 12.63 -0.56
C ALA A 112 8.21 12.82 0.12
N SER A 113 7.30 11.85 -0.01
CA SER A 113 5.99 11.89 0.65
C SER A 113 6.08 11.78 2.17
N PHE A 114 6.97 10.94 2.69
CA PHE A 114 7.20 10.80 4.12
C PHE A 114 7.94 12.01 4.71
N GLU A 115 8.93 12.56 4.01
CA GLU A 115 9.66 13.75 4.44
C GLU A 115 8.75 14.99 4.50
N ALA A 116 7.86 15.16 3.53
CA ALA A 116 6.91 16.27 3.48
C ALA A 116 5.97 16.34 4.71
N ILE A 117 5.76 15.23 5.41
CA ILE A 117 4.93 15.16 6.63
C ILE A 117 5.75 14.86 7.89
N GLY A 118 7.08 14.85 7.81
CA GLY A 118 7.97 14.60 8.95
C GLY A 118 7.93 13.16 9.49
N ALA A 119 7.51 12.17 8.69
CA ALA A 119 7.44 10.76 9.09
C ALA A 119 8.83 10.09 9.07
N ARG A 120 9.71 10.49 9.99
CA ARG A 120 11.14 10.12 10.00
C ARG A 120 11.40 8.60 9.92
N PRO A 121 10.71 7.73 10.69
CA PRO A 121 10.99 6.29 10.61
C PRO A 121 10.67 5.69 9.25
N ALA A 122 9.58 6.15 8.61
CA ALA A 122 9.18 5.67 7.29
C ALA A 122 10.11 6.23 6.19
N ALA A 123 10.50 7.50 6.30
CA ALA A 123 11.48 8.10 5.41
C ALA A 123 12.83 7.35 5.47
N GLU A 124 13.32 7.03 6.67
CA GLU A 124 14.56 6.27 6.82
C GLU A 124 14.48 4.88 6.18
N ARG A 125 13.37 4.17 6.38
CA ARG A 125 13.15 2.87 5.74
C ARG A 125 13.15 2.97 4.22
N ALA A 126 12.42 3.94 3.66
CA ALA A 126 12.41 4.19 2.22
C ALA A 126 13.81 4.52 1.67
N ARG A 127 14.65 5.21 2.45
CA ARG A 127 16.03 5.54 2.08
C ARG A 127 16.92 4.28 2.05
N GLN A 128 16.74 3.37 2.99
CA GLN A 128 17.44 2.09 3.05
C GLN A 128 17.03 1.19 1.88
N ASP A 129 15.73 1.05 1.61
CA ASP A 129 15.22 0.25 0.50
C ASP A 129 15.67 0.83 -0.86
N LEU A 130 15.68 2.16 -1.00
CA LEU A 130 16.21 2.83 -2.19
C LEU A 130 17.70 2.53 -2.41
N ALA A 131 18.51 2.57 -1.35
CA ALA A 131 19.94 2.27 -1.43
C ALA A 131 20.23 0.80 -1.76
N ALA A 132 19.36 -0.12 -1.33
CA ALA A 132 19.49 -1.54 -1.61
C ALA A 132 19.27 -1.89 -3.10
N LEU A 133 18.69 -0.99 -3.90
CA LEU A 133 18.49 -1.19 -5.35
C LEU A 133 19.75 -0.93 -6.21
N GLY A 134 20.86 -0.50 -5.62
CA GLY A 134 22.14 -0.23 -6.29
C GLY A 134 22.35 1.22 -6.68
#